data_AF-A0A2X3ENE4-F1
#
_entry.id   AF-A0A2X3ENE4-F1
#
_cell.length_a   1.000
_cell.length_b   1.000
_cell.length_c   1.000
_cell.angle_alpha   90.00
_cell.angle_beta   90.00
_cell.angle_gamma   90.00
#
_symmetry.space_group_name_H-M   'P 1'
#
loop_
_entity.id
_entity.type
_entity.pdbx_description
1 polymer ?
#
loop_
_entity_poly.entity_id
_entity_poly.type
_entity_poly.pdbx_seq_one_letter_code
_entity_poly.pdbx_strand_id
1 'polypeptide(L)'
;MATSPAPPADLPVPAELAEACAHAILNSGIDLAVSYNMQVDHGFAQPLEFLLGGLDRVPVLPVFINGVAAPLPGFQRTRLLARRWPLSQYPQ
;
A
#
# COMPACT_ATOMS: atom_id res chain seq x y z
N MET A 1 -7.73 -22.65 4.49
CA MET A 1 -8.25 -21.61 3.57
C MET A 1 -9.44 -20.97 4.26
N ALA A 2 -9.23 -19.91 5.04
CA ALA A 2 -10.29 -19.24 5.78
C ALA A 2 -10.79 -18.06 4.96
N THR A 3 -11.92 -18.24 4.28
CA THR A 3 -12.68 -17.14 3.68
C THR A 3 -13.41 -16.41 4.80
N SER A 4 -12.94 -15.23 5.19
CA SER A 4 -13.72 -14.36 6.09
C SER A 4 -14.93 -13.84 5.29
N PRO A 5 -16.16 -13.91 5.82
CA PRO A 5 -17.39 -13.59 5.08
C PRO A 5 -17.70 -12.08 5.02
N ALA A 6 -16.71 -11.21 5.23
CA ALA A 6 -16.94 -9.78 5.17
C ALA A 6 -17.30 -9.37 3.73
N PRO A 7 -18.39 -8.60 3.52
CA PRO A 7 -18.67 -8.03 2.21
C PRO A 7 -17.47 -7.20 1.74
N PRO A 8 -17.22 -7.10 0.42
CA PRO A 8 -16.17 -6.22 -0.10
C PRO A 8 -16.42 -4.81 0.45
N ALA A 9 -15.52 -4.36 1.30
CA ALA A 9 -15.55 -3.03 1.90
C ALA A 9 -14.53 -2.18 1.15
N ASP A 10 -14.97 -1.00 0.70
CA ASP A 10 -14.08 -0.06 0.06
C ASP A 10 -13.05 0.42 1.08
N LEU A 11 -11.77 0.31 0.73
CA LEU A 11 -10.70 0.88 1.51
C LEU A 11 -10.64 2.39 1.20
N PRO A 12 -10.73 3.28 2.19
CA PRO A 12 -10.64 4.71 1.96
C PRO A 12 -9.20 5.09 1.55
N VAL A 13 -8.95 5.14 0.24
CA VAL A 13 -7.63 5.50 -0.31
C VAL A 13 -7.57 7.00 -0.58
N PRO A 14 -6.58 7.74 -0.02
CA PRO A 14 -6.38 9.14 -0.35
C PRO A 14 -5.73 9.27 -1.73
N ALA A 15 -6.54 9.35 -2.78
CA ALA A 15 -6.11 9.27 -4.18
C ALA A 15 -5.07 10.33 -4.57
N GLU A 16 -5.27 11.59 -4.19
CA GLU A 16 -4.34 12.69 -4.49
C GLU A 16 -2.95 12.45 -3.88
N LEU A 17 -2.91 11.96 -2.63
CA LEU A 17 -1.67 11.55 -1.96
C LEU A 17 -1.03 10.35 -2.68
N ALA A 18 -1.83 9.37 -3.09
CA ALA A 18 -1.35 8.18 -3.81
C ALA A 18 -0.67 8.57 -5.13
N GLU A 19 -1.31 9.42 -5.93
CA GLU A 19 -0.79 9.93 -7.20
C GLU A 19 0.48 10.77 -6.99
N ALA A 20 0.47 11.69 -6.02
CA ALA A 20 1.65 12.49 -5.69
C ALA A 20 2.84 11.61 -5.26
N CYS A 21 2.60 10.58 -4.45
CA CYS A 21 3.63 9.60 -4.06
C CYS A 21 4.17 8.83 -5.27
N ALA A 22 3.28 8.34 -6.14
CA ALA A 22 3.68 7.62 -7.35
C ALA A 22 4.56 8.48 -8.25
N HIS A 23 4.16 9.73 -8.51
CA HIS A 23 4.97 10.67 -9.29
C HIS A 23 6.33 10.96 -8.65
N ALA A 24 6.38 11.21 -7.34
CA ALA A 24 7.63 11.47 -6.64
C ALA A 24 8.61 10.28 -6.73
N ILE A 25 8.11 9.06 -6.56
CA ILE A 25 8.92 7.83 -6.59
C ILE A 25 9.45 7.55 -8.00
N LEU A 26 8.58 7.66 -9.02
CA LEU A 26 8.96 7.54 -10.43
C LEU A 26 10.06 8.56 -10.79
N ASN A 27 9.87 9.83 -10.42
CA ASN A 27 10.85 10.90 -10.65
C ASN A 27 12.17 10.68 -9.90
N SER A 28 12.16 9.84 -8.87
CA SER A 28 13.37 9.48 -8.10
C SER A 28 14.17 8.32 -8.71
N GLY A 29 13.71 7.75 -9.83
CA GLY A 29 14.34 6.64 -10.55
C GLY A 29 13.94 5.25 -10.05
N ILE A 30 12.76 5.12 -9.44
CA ILE A 30 12.20 3.83 -9.00
C ILE A 30 10.91 3.57 -9.78
N ASP A 31 10.92 2.53 -10.61
CA ASP A 31 9.74 2.10 -11.37
C ASP A 31 8.69 1.50 -10.43
N LEU A 32 7.52 2.14 -10.38
CA LEU A 32 6.38 1.74 -9.57
C LEU A 32 5.20 1.40 -10.50
N ALA A 33 4.53 0.28 -10.24
CA ALA A 33 3.22 0.01 -10.82
C ALA A 33 2.13 0.67 -9.97
N VAL A 34 1.13 1.26 -10.62
CA VAL A 34 -0.02 1.91 -9.97
C VAL A 34 -1.29 1.16 -10.37
N SER A 35 -2.16 0.88 -9.39
CA SER A 35 -3.48 0.30 -9.62
C SER A 35 -4.55 1.15 -8.95
N TYR A 36 -5.58 1.52 -9.71
CA TYR A 36 -6.75 2.27 -9.21
C TYR A 36 -7.89 1.36 -8.74
N ASN A 37 -7.75 0.04 -8.96
CA ASN A 37 -8.77 -0.94 -8.60
C ASN A 37 -8.11 -2.24 -8.10
N MET A 38 -7.20 -2.10 -7.14
CA MET A 38 -6.56 -3.26 -6.52
C MET A 38 -7.52 -3.90 -5.52
N GLN A 39 -7.78 -5.20 -5.70
CA GLN A 39 -8.43 -6.00 -4.69
C GLN A 39 -7.42 -6.34 -3.59
N VAL A 40 -7.62 -5.78 -2.40
CA VAL A 40 -6.78 -6.08 -1.24
C VAL A 40 -7.13 -7.45 -0.68
N ASP A 41 -6.13 -8.20 -0.27
CA ASP A 41 -6.30 -9.51 0.34
C ASP A 41 -6.21 -9.45 1.88
N HIS A 42 -6.18 -10.63 2.49
CA HIS A 42 -6.06 -10.80 3.94
C HIS A 42 -4.78 -10.18 4.53
N GLY A 43 -3.71 -10.05 3.76
CA GLY A 43 -2.46 -9.41 4.19
C GLY A 43 -2.63 -7.92 4.48
N PHE A 44 -3.61 -7.27 3.84
CA PHE A 44 -3.99 -5.89 4.14
C PHE A 44 -5.18 -5.82 5.11
N ALA A 45 -6.21 -6.64 4.90
CA ALA A 45 -7.46 -6.53 5.65
C ALA A 45 -7.34 -6.95 7.12
N GLN A 46 -6.62 -8.05 7.42
CA GLN A 46 -6.57 -8.58 8.79
C GLN A 46 -5.85 -7.64 9.77
N PRO A 47 -4.71 -7.00 9.43
CA PRO A 47 -4.11 -6.00 10.30
C PRO A 47 -5.04 -4.82 10.60
N LEU A 48 -5.77 -4.31 9.59
CA LEU A 48 -6.72 -3.21 9.79
C LEU A 48 -7.87 -3.63 10.70
N GLU A 49 -8.43 -4.82 10.49
CA GLU A 49 -9.49 -5.36 11.35
C GLU A 49 -9.01 -5.54 12.81
N PHE A 50 -7.88 -6.22 13.00
CA PHE A 50 -7.41 -6.58 14.34
C PHE A 50 -6.80 -5.41 15.12
N LEU A 51 -6.17 -4.45 14.44
CA LEU A 51 -5.49 -3.33 15.10
C LEU A 51 -6.36 -2.07 15.14
N LEU A 52 -7.16 -1.82 14.11
CA LEU A 52 -7.92 -0.58 13.95
C LEU A 52 -9.44 -0.79 14.08
N GLY A 53 -9.92 -2.04 14.11
CA GLY A 53 -11.34 -2.35 14.30
C GLY A 53 -12.19 -2.19 13.03
N GLY A 54 -11.57 -2.24 11.85
CA GLY A 54 -12.25 -2.17 10.56
C GLY A 54 -11.35 -1.64 9.44
N LEU A 55 -11.74 -1.89 8.19
CA LEU A 55 -11.02 -1.42 7.01
C LEU A 55 -11.24 0.08 6.72
N ASP A 56 -12.37 0.64 7.13
CA ASP A 56 -12.83 2.00 6.81
C ASP A 56 -12.57 3.01 7.95
N ARG A 57 -11.80 2.62 8.97
CA ARG A 57 -11.60 3.40 10.20
C ARG A 57 -10.67 4.59 10.02
N VAL A 58 -9.72 4.48 9.10
CA VAL A 58 -8.75 5.52 8.76
C VAL A 58 -8.44 5.46 7.27
N PRO A 59 -8.02 6.57 6.63
CA PRO A 59 -7.49 6.52 5.27
C PRO A 59 -6.25 5.61 5.20
N VAL A 60 -6.20 4.72 4.21
CA VAL A 60 -5.08 3.79 4.00
C VAL A 60 -4.61 3.87 2.56
N LEU A 61 -3.30 4.03 2.37
CA LEU A 61 -2.65 3.90 1.07
C LEU A 61 -1.99 2.52 0.95
N PRO A 62 -2.59 1.57 0.22
CA PRO A 62 -2.05 0.22 0.12
C PRO A 62 -0.81 0.19 -0.79
N VAL A 63 0.31 -0.29 -0.26
CA VAL A 63 1.56 -0.48 -1.00
C VAL A 63 1.90 -1.96 -1.04
N PHE A 64 1.82 -2.56 -2.22
CA PHE A 64 2.16 -3.97 -2.43
C PHE A 64 3.63 -4.14 -2.79
N ILE A 65 4.31 -5.08 -2.11
CA ILE A 65 5.67 -5.51 -2.44
C ILE A 65 5.62 -7.02 -2.64
N ASN A 66 6.03 -7.49 -3.82
CA ASN A 66 6.12 -8.92 -4.09
C ASN A 66 7.11 -9.59 -3.13
N GLY A 67 6.61 -10.39 -2.20
CA GLY A 67 7.42 -11.18 -1.26
C GLY A 67 7.28 -12.69 -1.42
N VAL A 68 6.53 -13.15 -2.44
CA VAL A 68 6.10 -14.55 -2.55
C VAL A 68 6.60 -15.21 -3.83
N ALA A 69 6.41 -14.58 -5.00
CA ALA A 69 6.72 -15.19 -6.29
C ALA A 69 8.07 -14.69 -6.82
N ALA A 70 9.01 -15.58 -7.12
CA ALA A 70 10.27 -15.17 -7.72
C ALA A 70 10.06 -14.53 -9.12
N PRO A 71 10.88 -13.54 -9.52
CA PRO A 71 12.00 -12.97 -8.75
C PRO A 71 11.52 -12.01 -7.64
N LEU A 72 12.15 -12.13 -6.47
CA LEU A 72 11.87 -11.28 -5.32
C LEU A 72 12.78 -10.04 -5.32
N PRO A 73 12.27 -8.86 -4.92
CA PRO A 73 13.10 -7.68 -4.73
C PRO A 73 14.06 -7.90 -3.56
N GLY A 74 15.32 -7.51 -3.72
CA GLY A 74 16.27 -7.49 -2.61
C GLY A 74 15.94 -6.40 -1.58
N PHE A 75 16.31 -6.62 -0.32
CA PHE A 75 16.07 -5.66 0.79
C PHE A 75 16.53 -4.23 0.49
N GLN A 76 17.62 -4.05 -0.26
CA GLN A 76 18.09 -2.71 -0.63
C GLN A 76 17.06 -1.97 -1.49
N ARG A 77 16.38 -2.65 -2.42
CA ARG A 77 15.36 -2.04 -3.29
C ARG A 77 14.16 -1.60 -2.47
N THR A 78 13.68 -2.45 -1.57
CA THR A 78 12.58 -2.12 -0.65
C THR A 78 12.93 -0.94 0.26
N ARG A 79 14.16 -0.88 0.77
CA ARG A 79 14.62 0.24 1.61
C ARG A 79 14.76 1.54 0.82
N LEU A 80 15.19 1.47 -0.43
CA LEU A 80 15.26 2.64 -1.31
C LEU A 80 13.87 3.23 -1.56
N LEU A 81 12.85 2.38 -1.83
CA LEU A 81 11.46 2.82 -1.94
C LEU A 81 11.02 3.63 -0.71
N ALA A 82 11.23 3.09 0.49
CA ALA A 82 10.87 3.77 1.74
C ALA A 82 11.60 5.11 1.93
N ARG A 83 12.88 5.20 1.56
CA ARG A 83 13.66 6.44 1.65
C ARG A 83 13.24 7.52 0.66
N ARG A 84 12.63 7.14 -0.46
CA ARG A 84 12.14 8.07 -1.49
C ARG A 84 10.67 8.40 -1.34
N TRP A 85 10.00 7.75 -0.40
CA TRP A 85 8.64 8.11 -0.03
C TRP A 85 8.61 9.55 0.49
N PRO A 86 7.67 10.38 0.02
CA PRO A 86 7.58 11.80 0.41
C PRO A 86 6.98 11.98 1.82
N LEU A 87 7.54 11.31 2.84
CA LEU A 87 7.10 11.42 4.24
C LEU A 87 7.33 12.83 4.81
N SER A 88 8.27 13.60 4.25
CA SER A 88 8.60 14.94 4.73
C SER A 88 7.60 16.02 4.33
N GLN A 89 6.59 15.69 3.50
CA GLN A 89 5.65 16.66 2.93
C GLN A 89 4.28 16.67 3.64
N TYR A 90 4.06 15.77 4.61
CA TYR A 90 2.79 15.66 5.32
C TYR A 90 2.96 16.00 6.80
N PRO A 91 2.14 16.92 7.36
CA PRO A 91 2.12 17.16 8.79
C PRO A 91 1.68 15.89 9.52
N GLN A 92 2.29 15.66 10.70
CA GLN A 92 1.84 14.65 11.66
C GLN A 92 0.45 15.01 12.20
#